data_AF-A0AAU5BM73-F1
#
_entry.id   AF-A0AAU5BM73-F1
#
_cell.length_a   1.000
_cell.length_b   1.000
_cell.length_c   1.000
_cell.angle_alpha   90.00
_cell.angle_beta   90.00
_cell.angle_gamma   90.00
#
_symmetry.space_group_name_H-M   'P 1'
#
loop_
_entity.id
_entity.type
_entity.pdbx_description
1 polymer ?
#
loop_
_entity_poly.entity_id
_entity_poly.type
_entity_poly.pdbx_seq_one_letter_code
_entity_poly.pdbx_strand_id
1 'polypeptide(L)'
;MDASDVAWARERVERRERRLAEHAAFMAQRREQADEVRAEVWLAPVPGQLIRQIAERAGLTPGQVLEQLAERVAVSDDGTVSVAPFAPAPYGGQPQ
;
A
#
# COMPACT_ATOMS: atom_id res chain seq x y z
N MET A 1 43.06 31.69 -17.23
CA MET A 1 41.84 31.19 -16.56
C MET A 1 42.32 30.27 -15.46
N ASP A 2 42.10 30.65 -14.22
CA ASP A 2 42.79 30.03 -13.08
C ASP A 2 42.11 28.72 -12.66
N ALA A 3 42.85 27.82 -12.02
CA ALA A 3 42.32 26.52 -11.59
C ALA A 3 41.11 26.67 -10.63
N SER A 4 41.09 27.77 -9.88
CA SER A 4 40.01 28.18 -8.98
C SER A 4 38.69 28.48 -9.70
N ASP A 5 38.74 29.09 -10.90
CA ASP A 5 37.55 29.42 -11.69
C ASP A 5 36.91 28.14 -12.26
N VAL A 6 37.74 27.18 -12.67
CA VAL A 6 37.29 25.89 -13.21
C VAL A 6 36.67 25.02 -12.10
N ALA A 7 37.26 25.02 -10.90
CA ALA A 7 36.71 24.33 -9.74
C ALA A 7 35.36 24.92 -9.32
N TRP A 8 35.25 26.25 -9.27
CA TRP A 8 34.00 26.94 -8.95
C TRP A 8 32.90 26.69 -10.01
N ALA A 9 33.25 26.68 -11.30
CA ALA A 9 32.33 26.35 -12.37
C ALA A 9 31.80 24.91 -12.27
N ARG A 10 32.67 23.94 -11.94
CA ARG A 10 32.27 22.53 -11.73
C ARG A 10 31.33 22.36 -10.55
N GLU A 11 31.65 22.95 -9.40
CA GLU A 11 30.81 22.88 -8.20
C GLU A 11 29.41 23.46 -8.44
N ARG A 12 29.31 24.51 -9.26
CA ARG A 12 28.01 25.10 -9.67
C ARG A 12 27.19 24.16 -10.54
N VAL A 13 27.83 23.43 -11.44
CA VAL A 13 27.18 22.42 -12.29
C VAL A 13 26.70 21.26 -11.43
N GLU A 14 27.55 20.71 -10.56
CA GLU A 14 27.17 19.61 -9.66
C GLU A 14 26.03 20.01 -8.72
N ARG A 15 26.04 21.22 -8.17
CA ARG A 15 24.93 21.72 -7.34
C ARG A 15 23.63 21.90 -8.13
N ARG A 16 23.73 22.21 -9.41
CA ARG A 16 22.56 22.33 -10.29
C ARG A 16 22.01 20.95 -10.66
N GLU A 17 22.88 20.01 -11.01
CA GLU A 17 22.51 18.63 -11.32
C GLU A 17 21.89 17.93 -10.13
N ARG A 18 22.46 18.10 -8.93
CA ARG A 18 21.87 17.57 -7.69
C ARG A 18 20.47 18.11 -7.45
N ARG A 19 20.26 19.42 -7.60
CA ARG A 19 18.91 20.02 -7.45
C ARG A 19 17.91 19.54 -8.50
N LEU A 20 18.38 19.28 -9.73
CA LEU A 20 17.52 18.71 -10.78
C LEU A 20 17.17 17.26 -10.49
N ALA A 21 18.11 16.45 -9.98
CA ALA A 21 17.87 15.07 -9.59
C ALA A 21 16.90 14.97 -8.39
N GLU A 22 17.08 15.81 -7.37
CA GLU A 22 16.16 15.91 -6.22
C GLU A 22 14.74 16.29 -6.68
N HIS A 23 14.62 17.25 -7.59
CA HIS A 23 13.33 17.64 -8.14
C HIS A 23 12.68 16.53 -8.99
N ALA A 24 13.47 15.83 -9.82
CA ALA A 24 12.99 14.70 -10.60
C ALA A 24 12.50 13.55 -9.71
N ALA A 25 13.23 13.22 -8.64
CA ALA A 25 12.82 12.21 -7.66
C ALA A 25 11.51 12.60 -6.94
N PHE A 26 11.38 13.86 -6.54
CA PHE A 26 10.14 14.37 -5.94
C PHE A 26 8.94 14.26 -6.90
N MET A 27 9.13 14.61 -8.17
CA MET A 27 8.08 14.51 -9.18
C MET A 27 7.73 13.06 -9.52
N ALA A 28 8.71 12.15 -9.54
CA ALA A 28 8.48 10.71 -9.70
C ALA A 28 7.66 10.15 -8.54
N GLN A 29 8.01 10.49 -7.30
CA GLN A 29 7.25 10.10 -6.10
C GLN A 29 5.83 10.68 -6.10
N ARG A 30 5.62 11.91 -6.58
CA ARG A 30 4.28 12.49 -6.71
C ARG A 30 3.45 11.80 -7.79
N ARG A 31 4.07 11.36 -8.89
CA ARG A 31 3.38 10.57 -9.93
C ARG A 31 2.99 9.20 -9.41
N GLU A 32 3.89 8.50 -8.74
CA GLU A 32 3.59 7.20 -8.12
C GLU A 32 2.45 7.30 -7.10
N GLN A 33 2.43 8.34 -6.26
CA GLN A 33 1.31 8.60 -5.35
C GLN A 33 0.02 9.02 -6.06
N ALA A 34 0.10 9.67 -7.23
CA ALA A 34 -1.07 10.04 -8.02
C ALA A 34 -1.64 8.84 -8.79
N ASP A 35 -0.78 7.89 -9.17
CA ASP A 35 -1.14 6.62 -9.80
C ASP A 35 -1.62 5.57 -8.78
N GLU A 36 -1.41 5.79 -7.46
CA GLU A 36 -1.99 4.95 -6.40
C GLU A 36 -3.51 5.11 -6.38
N VAL A 37 -4.23 4.12 -6.91
CA VAL A 37 -5.69 4.06 -6.83
C VAL A 37 -6.10 3.66 -5.40
N ARG A 38 -6.36 4.66 -4.56
CA ARG A 38 -7.00 4.46 -3.25
C ARG A 38 -8.50 4.30 -3.41
N ALA A 39 -8.95 3.05 -3.43
CA ALA A 39 -10.37 2.73 -3.32
C ALA A 39 -10.73 2.48 -1.84
N GLU A 40 -11.59 3.34 -1.29
CA GLU A 40 -12.20 3.09 0.03
C GLU A 40 -13.49 2.27 -0.16
N VAL A 41 -13.63 1.18 0.59
CA VAL A 41 -14.82 0.34 0.59
C VAL A 41 -15.54 0.47 1.92
N TRP A 42 -16.76 0.99 1.88
CA TRP A 42 -17.64 1.08 3.06
C TRP A 42 -18.51 -0.16 3.15
N LEU A 43 -18.47 -0.83 4.29
CA LEU A 43 -19.35 -1.95 4.57
C LEU A 43 -20.65 -1.47 5.18
N ALA A 44 -21.77 -2.03 4.70
CA ALA A 44 -23.06 -1.85 5.35
C ALA A 44 -23.00 -2.36 6.81
N PRO A 45 -23.87 -1.85 7.71
CA PRO A 45 -23.81 -2.17 9.14
C PRO A 45 -23.88 -3.68 9.44
N VAL A 46 -24.72 -4.41 8.71
CA VAL A 46 -24.95 -5.85 8.94
C VAL A 46 -23.69 -6.69 8.64
N PRO A 47 -23.08 -6.61 7.43
CA PRO A 47 -21.78 -7.24 7.16
C PRO A 47 -20.67 -6.83 8.14
N GLY A 48 -20.62 -5.54 8.51
CA GLY A 48 -19.63 -5.05 9.49
C GLY A 48 -19.77 -5.73 10.85
N GLN A 49 -20.99 -5.90 11.34
CA GLN A 49 -21.27 -6.57 12.61
C GLN A 49 -20.97 -8.08 12.56
N LEU A 50 -21.17 -8.73 11.41
CA LEU A 50 -20.80 -10.14 11.21
C LEU A 50 -19.28 -10.34 11.28
N ILE A 51 -18.51 -9.47 10.60
CA ILE A 51 -17.05 -9.53 10.64
C ILE A 51 -16.54 -9.36 12.08
N ARG A 52 -17.11 -8.44 12.84
CA ARG A 52 -16.76 -8.26 14.27
C ARG A 52 -17.01 -9.51 15.09
N GLN A 53 -18.17 -10.14 14.95
CA GLN A 53 -18.49 -11.38 15.67
C GLN A 53 -17.56 -12.54 15.28
N ILE A 54 -17.21 -12.66 14.00
CA ILE A 54 -16.26 -13.67 13.53
C ILE A 54 -14.89 -13.44 14.14
N ALA A 55 -14.42 -12.18 14.13
CA ALA A 55 -13.13 -11.79 14.69
C ALA A 55 -13.08 -12.09 16.20
N GLU A 56 -14.11 -11.70 16.95
CA GLU A 56 -14.24 -12.00 18.39
C GLU A 56 -14.19 -13.51 18.68
N ARG A 57 -14.91 -14.31 17.90
CA ARG A 57 -14.94 -15.78 18.06
C ARG A 57 -13.61 -16.45 17.72
N ALA A 58 -12.85 -15.88 16.79
CA ALA A 58 -11.57 -16.41 16.34
C ALA A 58 -10.37 -15.85 17.13
N GLY A 59 -10.58 -14.88 18.03
CA GLY A 59 -9.49 -14.17 18.72
C GLY A 59 -8.64 -13.31 17.76
N LEU A 60 -9.26 -12.77 16.71
CA LEU A 60 -8.61 -11.96 15.68
C LEU A 60 -9.11 -10.52 15.70
N THR A 61 -8.43 -9.65 14.97
CA THR A 61 -8.93 -8.33 14.62
C THR A 61 -9.85 -8.39 13.39
N PRO A 62 -10.81 -7.45 13.23
CA PRO A 62 -11.61 -7.35 12.01
C PRO A 62 -10.78 -7.22 10.73
N GLY A 63 -9.62 -6.56 10.80
CA GLY A 63 -8.69 -6.43 9.67
C GLY A 63 -8.13 -7.78 9.21
N GLN A 64 -7.68 -8.62 10.14
CA GLN A 64 -7.17 -9.96 9.81
C GLN A 64 -8.23 -10.87 9.18
N VAL A 65 -9.50 -10.71 9.57
CA VAL A 65 -10.61 -11.44 8.93
C VAL A 65 -10.82 -10.94 7.50
N LEU A 66 -10.73 -9.62 7.27
CA LEU A 66 -10.84 -9.01 5.95
C LEU A 66 -9.68 -9.43 5.02
N GLU A 67 -8.46 -9.52 5.52
CA GLU A 67 -7.30 -10.04 4.78
C GLU A 67 -7.55 -11.48 4.32
N GLN A 68 -7.97 -12.36 5.23
CA GLN A 68 -8.27 -13.76 4.91
C GLN A 68 -9.47 -13.92 3.95
N LEU A 69 -10.46 -13.02 4.03
CA LEU A 69 -11.56 -12.95 3.06
C LEU A 69 -11.03 -12.56 1.68
N ALA A 70 -10.20 -11.51 1.59
CA ALA A 70 -9.65 -11.02 0.33
C ALA A 70 -8.82 -12.07 -0.39
N GLU A 71 -8.04 -12.88 0.34
CA GLU A 71 -7.29 -14.02 -0.23
C GLU A 71 -8.18 -15.10 -0.87
N ARG A 72 -9.48 -15.13 -0.51
CA ARG A 72 -10.44 -16.16 -0.92
C ARG A 72 -11.52 -15.66 -1.86
N VAL A 73 -11.49 -14.38 -2.21
CA VAL A 73 -12.46 -13.78 -3.12
C VAL A 73 -12.25 -14.36 -4.52
N ALA A 74 -13.33 -14.84 -5.11
CA ALA A 74 -13.44 -15.16 -6.52
C ALA A 74 -14.47 -14.24 -7.17
N VAL A 75 -14.09 -13.62 -8.29
CA VAL A 75 -14.96 -12.77 -9.09
C VAL A 75 -15.32 -13.53 -10.36
N SER A 76 -16.61 -13.69 -10.62
CA SER A 76 -17.13 -14.33 -11.83
C SER A 76 -17.18 -13.34 -13.00
N ASP A 77 -17.33 -13.84 -14.22
CA ASP A 77 -17.35 -13.01 -15.44
C ASP A 77 -18.50 -11.99 -15.47
N ASP A 78 -19.58 -12.25 -14.73
CA ASP A 78 -20.73 -11.36 -14.55
C ASP A 78 -20.50 -10.29 -13.46
N GLY A 79 -19.33 -10.28 -12.83
CA GLY A 79 -18.98 -9.37 -11.73
C GLY A 79 -19.44 -9.84 -10.35
N THR A 80 -20.01 -11.06 -10.23
CA THR A 80 -20.41 -11.60 -8.93
C THR A 80 -19.19 -11.91 -8.07
N VAL A 81 -19.16 -11.34 -6.85
CA VAL A 81 -18.12 -11.59 -5.85
C VAL A 81 -18.56 -12.74 -4.93
N SER A 82 -17.75 -13.80 -4.87
CA SER A 82 -18.00 -14.97 -4.03
C SER A 82 -16.80 -15.26 -3.15
N VAL A 83 -17.03 -15.90 -2.01
CA VAL A 83 -15.97 -16.33 -1.10
C VAL A 83 -16.24 -17.77 -0.69
N ALA A 84 -15.24 -18.64 -0.84
CA ALA A 84 -15.34 -20.01 -0.39
C ALA A 84 -15.45 -20.07 1.15
N PRO A 85 -16.18 -21.05 1.73
CA PRO A 85 -16.22 -21.23 3.18
C PRO A 85 -14.82 -21.31 3.79
N PHE A 86 -14.62 -20.67 4.93
CA PHE A 86 -13.33 -20.66 5.62
C PHE A 86 -13.49 -20.63 7.14
N ALA A 87 -12.45 -21.09 7.83
CA ALA A 87 -12.30 -20.97 9.27
C ALA A 87 -11.18 -19.96 9.55
N PRO A 88 -11.47 -18.78 10.11
CA PRO A 88 -10.45 -17.80 10.41
C PRO A 88 -9.47 -18.36 11.45
N ALA A 89 -8.18 -18.23 11.16
CA ALA A 89 -7.11 -18.65 12.05
C ALA A 89 -6.08 -17.53 12.21
N PRO A 90 -5.41 -17.40 13.37
CA PRO A 90 -4.23 -16.55 13.46
C PRO A 90 -3.18 -17.06 12.48
N TYR A 91 -2.55 -16.17 11.72
CA TYR A 91 -1.34 -16.54 10.98
C TYR A 91 -0.35 -17.10 12.01
N GLY A 92 0.04 -18.35 11.85
CA GLY A 92 0.82 -19.09 12.83
C GLY A 92 2.01 -18.25 13.29
N GLY A 93 2.05 -17.91 14.57
CA GLY A 93 3.21 -17.27 15.16
C GLY A 93 4.40 -18.21 15.02
N GLN A 94 5.46 -17.77 14.34
CA GLN A 94 6.79 -18.24 14.68
C GLN A 94 7.03 -17.90 16.16
N PRO A 95 7.38 -18.86 17.03
CA PRO A 95 7.87 -18.52 18.35
C PRO A 95 9.15 -17.70 18.18
N GLN A 96 9.19 -16.54 18.83
CA GLN A 96 10.40 -15.75 18.99
C GLN A 96 11.27 -16.35 20.10
#